data_AF-A0A1V4SBS3-F1
#
_entry.id   AF-A0A1V4SBS3-F1
#
_cell.length_a   1.000
_cell.length_b   1.000
_cell.length_c   1.000
_cell.angle_alpha   90.00
_cell.angle_beta   90.00
_cell.angle_gamma   90.00
#
_symmetry.space_group_name_H-M   'P 1'
#
loop_
_entity.id
_entity.type
_entity.pdbx_description
1 polymer ?
#
loop_
_entity_poly.entity_id
_entity_poly.type
_entity_poly.pdbx_seq_one_letter_code
_entity_poly.pdbx_strand_id
1 'polypeptide(L)'
;MPRKRIVARRDMMPDPKFNSLLVAKFVNNTEVRPSRSQALSFRWIISFAKARNEKTMAEKLAGELLDAANKRGSAIKKREDTHRMAEANKAFAHYRW
;
A
#
# COMPACT_ATOMS: atom_id res chain seq x y z
N MET A 1 -36.53 -15.56 8.09
CA MET A 1 -35.55 -16.59 7.65
C MET A 1 -34.19 -15.95 7.47
N PRO A 2 -33.10 -16.46 8.10
CA PRO A 2 -31.79 -15.84 7.97
C PRO A 2 -31.14 -16.23 6.64
N ARG A 3 -30.60 -15.24 5.90
CA ARG A 3 -29.97 -15.43 4.58
C ARG A 3 -28.73 -16.30 4.69
N LYS A 4 -28.86 -17.55 4.26
CA LYS A 4 -27.82 -18.57 4.22
C LYS A 4 -26.86 -18.29 3.07
N ARG A 5 -25.89 -17.40 3.30
CA ARG A 5 -24.62 -17.39 2.54
C ARG A 5 -23.56 -16.73 3.41
N ILE A 6 -22.83 -17.54 4.17
CA ILE A 6 -21.61 -17.08 4.83
C ILE A 6 -20.67 -16.72 3.68
N VAL A 7 -20.45 -15.42 3.47
CA VAL A 7 -19.48 -14.95 2.49
C VAL A 7 -18.12 -15.51 2.93
N ALA A 8 -17.44 -16.25 2.06
CA ALA A 8 -16.10 -16.74 2.33
C ALA A 8 -15.21 -15.55 2.74
N ARG A 9 -14.63 -15.58 3.94
CA ARG A 9 -13.68 -14.54 4.34
C ARG A 9 -12.48 -14.64 3.40
N ARG A 10 -12.11 -13.55 2.73
CA ARG A 10 -10.86 -13.50 1.97
C ARG A 10 -9.72 -13.47 2.98
N ASP A 11 -8.79 -14.41 2.89
CA ASP A 11 -7.63 -14.45 3.76
C ASP A 11 -6.71 -13.25 3.47
N MET A 12 -6.44 -12.43 4.49
CA MET A 12 -5.54 -11.29 4.40
C MET A 12 -4.11 -11.78 4.61
N MET A 13 -3.17 -11.33 3.78
CA MET A 13 -1.75 -11.56 4.07
C MET A 13 -1.35 -10.85 5.38
N PRO A 14 -0.65 -11.53 6.30
CA PRO A 14 -0.13 -10.91 7.51
C PRO A 14 0.90 -9.84 7.16
N ASP A 15 1.06 -8.85 8.04
CA ASP A 15 1.99 -7.77 7.76
C ASP A 15 3.43 -8.30 7.70
N PRO A 16 4.28 -7.84 6.76
CA PRO A 16 5.61 -8.39 6.56
C PRO A 16 6.62 -8.04 7.67
N LYS A 17 6.27 -7.16 8.61
CA LYS A 17 7.18 -6.71 9.69
C LYS A 17 6.86 -7.36 11.05
N PHE A 18 5.58 -7.56 11.38
CA PHE A 18 5.12 -8.10 12.66
C PHE A 18 4.37 -9.43 12.52
N ASN A 19 4.23 -9.98 11.30
CA ASN A 19 3.51 -11.20 10.98
C ASN A 19 2.09 -11.24 11.59
N SER A 20 1.45 -10.08 11.74
CA SER A 20 0.20 -9.94 12.47
C SER A 20 -0.94 -9.53 11.55
N LEU A 21 -2.01 -10.34 11.54
CA LEU A 21 -3.25 -10.06 10.83
C LEU A 21 -3.96 -8.82 11.41
N LEU A 22 -3.82 -8.56 12.71
CA LEU A 22 -4.43 -7.40 13.36
C LEU A 22 -3.76 -6.10 12.92
N VAL A 23 -2.43 -6.09 12.83
CA VAL A 23 -1.67 -4.92 12.37
C VAL A 23 -1.95 -4.64 10.90
N ALA A 24 -1.98 -5.68 10.06
CA ALA A 24 -2.36 -5.55 8.65
C ALA A 24 -3.79 -4.98 8.49
N LYS A 25 -4.74 -5.47 9.31
CA LYS A 25 -6.12 -4.98 9.32
C LYS A 25 -6.22 -3.52 9.77
N PHE A 26 -5.47 -3.12 10.78
CA PHE A 26 -5.45 -1.75 11.29
C PHE A 26 -4.92 -0.75 10.27
N VAL A 27 -3.77 -1.04 9.66
CA VAL A 27 -3.13 -0.14 8.70
C VAL A 27 -3.96 0.00 7.43
N ASN A 28 -4.63 -1.06 6.97
CA ASN A 28 -5.46 -1.03 5.76
C ASN A 28 -6.81 -0.32 5.92
N ASN A 29 -7.34 -0.26 7.13
CA ASN A 29 -8.71 0.21 7.38
C ASN A 29 -8.78 1.65 7.91
N THR A 30 -7.62 2.29 8.12
CA THR A 30 -7.53 3.67 8.60
C THR A 30 -7.34 4.62 7.42
N GLU A 31 -8.22 5.61 7.32
CA GLU A 31 -8.09 6.66 6.30
C GLU A 31 -6.82 7.47 6.53
N VAL A 32 -6.00 7.58 5.48
CA VAL A 32 -4.74 8.31 5.54
C VAL A 32 -5.01 9.79 5.36
N ARG A 33 -4.66 10.62 6.35
CA ARG A 33 -4.73 12.08 6.25
C ARG A 33 -3.88 12.59 5.07
N PRO A 34 -4.28 13.66 4.36
CA PRO A 34 -3.55 14.18 3.19
C PRO A 34 -2.05 14.44 3.42
N SER A 35 -1.69 15.01 4.57
CA SER A 35 -0.28 15.25 4.95
C SER A 35 0.54 13.96 5.04
N ARG A 36 -0.06 12.90 5.58
CA ARG A 36 0.56 11.58 5.68
C ARG A 36 0.64 10.88 4.33
N SER A 37 -0.30 11.13 3.42
CA SER A 37 -0.31 10.58 2.06
C SER A 37 0.90 11.07 1.25
N GLN A 38 1.19 12.39 1.32
CA GLN A 38 2.39 12.96 0.68
C GLN A 38 3.68 12.35 1.25
N ALA A 39 3.79 12.27 2.57
CA ALA A 39 4.96 11.66 3.22
C ALA A 39 5.16 10.18 2.84
N LEU A 40 4.07 9.41 2.71
CA LEU A 40 4.09 8.02 2.23
C LEU A 40 4.59 7.92 0.79
N SER A 41 4.12 8.81 -0.09
CA SER A 41 4.55 8.85 -1.50
C SER A 41 6.05 9.11 -1.60
N PHE A 42 6.58 10.13 -0.93
CA PHE A 42 8.01 10.42 -0.92
C PHE A 42 8.82 9.26 -0.34
N ARG A 43 8.35 8.65 0.74
CA ARG A 43 9.05 7.52 1.37
C ARG A 43 9.15 6.30 0.45
N TRP A 44 8.10 5.99 -0.32
CA TRP A 44 8.15 4.90 -1.30
C TRP A 44 9.12 5.21 -2.43
N ILE A 45 9.05 6.40 -3.02
CA ILE A 45 9.95 6.83 -4.11
C ILE A 45 11.41 6.71 -3.66
N ILE A 46 11.76 7.25 -2.47
CA ILE A 46 13.12 7.19 -1.94
C ILE A 46 13.55 5.73 -1.68
N SER A 47 12.67 4.90 -1.11
CA SER A 47 12.99 3.50 -0.81
C SER A 47 13.24 2.68 -2.06
N PHE A 48 12.42 2.86 -3.11
CA PHE A 48 12.59 2.15 -4.38
C PHE A 48 13.77 2.68 -5.20
N ALA A 49 14.00 4.00 -5.17
CA ALA A 49 15.19 4.60 -5.78
C ALA A 49 16.48 4.01 -5.16
N LYS A 50 16.53 3.83 -3.83
CA LYS A 50 17.70 3.19 -3.17
C LYS A 50 17.94 1.75 -3.61
N ALA A 51 16.89 1.01 -3.95
CA ALA A 51 16.98 -0.38 -4.39
C ALA A 51 17.39 -0.54 -5.87
N ARG A 52 17.43 0.53 -6.66
CA ARG A 52 17.88 0.49 -8.06
C ARG A 52 19.39 0.33 -8.17
N ASN A 53 19.82 -0.26 -9.28
CA ASN A 53 21.22 -0.62 -9.53
C ASN A 53 22.02 0.42 -10.35
N GLU A 54 21.62 1.69 -10.31
CA GLU A 54 22.29 2.77 -11.06
C GLU A 54 23.53 3.33 -10.31
N LYS A 55 24.33 4.17 -10.97
CA LYS A 55 25.64 4.60 -10.47
C LYS A 55 25.53 5.66 -9.37
N THR A 56 24.68 6.67 -9.54
CA THR A 56 24.50 7.75 -8.56
C THR A 56 23.09 7.80 -8.01
N MET A 57 22.90 8.30 -6.79
CA MET A 57 21.56 8.46 -6.21
C MET A 57 20.72 9.47 -7.01
N ALA A 58 21.36 10.44 -7.66
CA ALA A 58 20.69 11.42 -8.52
C ALA A 58 20.03 10.74 -9.73
N GLU A 59 20.76 9.87 -10.42
CA GLU A 59 20.22 9.07 -11.53
C GLU A 59 19.09 8.17 -11.04
N LYS A 60 19.27 7.47 -9.89
CA LYS A 60 18.24 6.57 -9.33
C LYS A 60 16.93 7.28 -9.07
N LEU A 61 17.00 8.50 -8.52
CA LEU A 61 15.85 9.34 -8.22
C LEU A 61 15.20 9.86 -9.50
N ALA A 62 16.00 10.32 -10.46
CA ALA A 62 15.49 10.76 -11.76
C ALA A 62 14.77 9.63 -12.50
N GLY A 63 15.34 8.42 -12.50
CA GLY A 63 14.74 7.22 -13.08
C GLY A 63 13.41 6.86 -12.44
N GLU A 64 13.33 6.79 -11.10
CA GLU A 64 12.05 6.54 -10.42
C GLU A 64 11.01 7.64 -10.65
N LEU A 65 11.42 8.91 -10.72
CA LEU A 65 10.49 10.02 -10.97
C LEU A 65 9.94 9.97 -12.40
N LEU A 66 10.78 9.67 -13.39
CA LEU A 66 10.37 9.49 -14.77
C LEU A 66 9.46 8.27 -14.94
N ASP A 67 9.77 7.15 -14.30
CA ASP A 67 8.92 5.96 -14.30
C ASP A 67 7.57 6.25 -13.62
N ALA A 68 7.58 6.91 -12.47
CA ALA A 68 6.38 7.29 -11.74
C ALA A 68 5.50 8.27 -12.55
N ALA A 69 6.09 9.23 -13.26
CA ALA A 69 5.37 10.14 -14.15
C ALA A 69 4.66 9.40 -15.28
N ASN A 70 5.28 8.34 -15.80
CA ASN A 70 4.71 7.45 -16.81
C ASN A 70 3.77 6.38 -16.23
N LYS A 71 3.40 6.49 -14.93
CA LYS A 71 2.59 5.51 -14.19
C LYS A 71 3.18 4.10 -14.21
N ARG A 72 4.51 3.99 -14.22
CA ARG A 72 5.26 2.74 -14.21
C ARG A 72 6.21 2.72 -13.02
N GLY A 73 6.83 1.57 -12.78
CA GLY A 73 7.81 1.40 -11.70
C GLY A 73 7.23 0.81 -10.40
N SER A 74 8.14 0.42 -9.52
CA SER A 74 7.83 -0.31 -8.28
C SER A 74 7.04 0.52 -7.29
N ALA A 75 7.29 1.84 -7.24
CA ALA A 75 6.55 2.77 -6.40
C ALA A 75 5.07 2.87 -6.77
N ILE A 76 4.75 2.90 -8.07
CA ILE A 76 3.36 2.93 -8.56
C ILE A 76 2.66 1.60 -8.30
N LYS A 77 3.32 0.48 -8.56
CA LYS A 77 2.78 -0.86 -8.24
C LYS A 77 2.43 -0.98 -6.75
N LYS A 78 3.29 -0.47 -5.86
CA LYS A 78 3.03 -0.47 -4.40
C LYS A 78 1.79 0.36 -4.03
N ARG A 79 1.59 1.51 -4.70
CA ARG A 79 0.38 2.34 -4.52
C ARG A 79 -0.87 1.59 -4.98
N GLU A 80 -0.83 0.94 -6.13
CA GLU A 80 -1.97 0.19 -6.65
C GLU A 80 -2.34 -1.01 -5.75
N ASP A 81 -1.34 -1.77 -5.31
CA ASP A 81 -1.56 -2.90 -4.41
C ASP A 81 -2.17 -2.44 -3.07
N THR A 82 -1.70 -1.33 -2.52
CA THR A 82 -2.25 -0.77 -1.27
C THR A 82 -3.68 -0.25 -1.45
N HIS A 83 -3.99 0.41 -2.57
CA HIS A 83 -5.35 0.83 -2.89
C HIS A 83 -6.29 -0.37 -3.11
N ARG A 84 -5.84 -1.40 -3.84
CA ARG A 84 -6.60 -2.64 -4.06
C ARG A 84 -6.88 -3.38 -2.76
N MET A 85 -5.89 -3.46 -1.87
CA MET A 85 -6.06 -4.05 -0.54
C MET A 85 -7.02 -3.22 0.32
N ALA A 86 -6.97 -1.89 0.25
CA ALA A 86 -7.92 -1.03 0.96
C ALA A 86 -9.36 -1.20 0.44
N GLU A 87 -9.54 -1.24 -0.89
CA GLU A 87 -10.86 -1.45 -1.51
C GLU A 87 -11.46 -2.82 -1.16
N ALA A 88 -10.64 -3.88 -1.17
CA ALA A 88 -11.05 -5.21 -0.74
C ALA A 88 -11.50 -5.26 0.73
N ASN A 89 -10.96 -4.38 1.57
CA ASN A 89 -11.25 -4.28 2.99
C ASN A 89 -12.27 -3.18 3.34
N LYS A 90 -12.84 -2.47 2.36
CA LYS A 90 -13.77 -1.36 2.57
C LYS A 90 -14.98 -1.74 3.44
N ALA A 91 -15.45 -2.99 3.33
CA ALA A 91 -16.54 -3.51 4.16
C ALA A 91 -16.22 -3.55 5.66
N PHE A 92 -14.94 -3.54 6.05
CA PHE A 92 -14.50 -3.54 7.44
C PHE A 92 -14.25 -2.14 7.98
N ALA A 93 -14.34 -1.08 7.17
CA ALA A 93 -14.11 0.32 7.56
C ALA A 93 -15.06 0.80 8.68
N HIS A 94 -16.24 0.19 8.76
CA HIS A 94 -17.26 0.50 9.75
C HIS A 94 -17.00 -0.08 11.14
N TYR A 95 -16.07 -1.04 11.28
CA TYR A 95 -15.58 -1.47 12.59
C TYR A 95 -14.64 -0.39 13.12
N ARG A 96 -15.24 0.69 13.61
CA ARG A 96 -14.53 1.74 14.35
C ARG A 96 -14.31 1.20 15.75
N TRP A 97 -13.05 1.09 16.12
CA TRP A 97 -12.56 0.75 17.44
C TRP A 97 -11.68 1.89 17.92
#